data_AF-A0A401YYV4-F1
#
_entry.id   AF-A0A401YYV4-F1
#
_cell.length_a   1.000
_cell.length_b   1.000
_cell.length_c   1.000
_cell.angle_alpha   90.00
_cell.angle_beta   90.00
_cell.angle_gamma   90.00
#
_symmetry.space_group_name_H-M   'P 1'
#
loop_
_entity.id
_entity.type
_entity.pdbx_description
1 polymer ?
#
loop_
_entity_poly.entity_id
_entity_poly.type
_entity_poly.pdbx_seq_one_letter_code
_entity_poly.pdbx_strand_id
1 'polypeptide(L)'
;MTRGARTLFVTLTVAVSLLVTGTVMALTLGGVGTDDGHGRGPAALADPGDPAHWTPERMSRAKPREPRGSEEGPALPLPSPDPGHTGAPAGPGPLPDVLAEAKPPPVQARAVARPYTGEAGTVAVGKLFFEAPDGPSVCSGTVIADPKRPGHSNLVWTAGHCVHAGRGGTWFDSLQFVPAFNSSGQATLANLGNPGPVAPFGQWWATSVTTSDQWRAGGTNATSSATSYDYAVVEVKNPDRSGRSLEEVVGRALPVWFDAPRELAETGAYGYPQDTPFDGLTMFGCAQAPRRMTVDPNTPPLLRIGCTMTAGASGGGWYATAPDGTLCLIGNSALSGAGHTWIAGPYLDQEARRMLDDLKRKR
;
A
#
# COMPACT_ATOMS: atom_id res chain seq x y z
N MET A 1 -37.84 -52.06 -73.85
CA MET A 1 -36.55 -51.57 -73.33
C MET A 1 -36.68 -51.34 -71.83
N THR A 2 -35.74 -51.92 -71.09
CA THR A 2 -35.39 -51.74 -69.66
C THR A 2 -36.47 -52.00 -68.59
N ARG A 3 -36.42 -53.19 -67.98
CA ARG A 3 -36.67 -53.46 -66.55
C ARG A 3 -36.07 -54.82 -66.16
N GLY A 4 -35.52 -54.91 -64.95
CA GLY A 4 -35.04 -56.14 -64.30
C GLY A 4 -33.58 -56.06 -63.83
N ALA A 5 -33.30 -55.40 -62.70
CA ALA A 5 -33.18 -55.99 -61.35
C ALA A 5 -31.89 -56.84 -61.16
N ARG A 6 -30.94 -56.28 -60.39
CA ARG A 6 -29.87 -57.03 -59.71
C ARG A 6 -29.79 -56.58 -58.25
N THR A 7 -29.98 -57.55 -57.38
CA THR A 7 -29.94 -57.50 -55.91
C THR A 7 -28.51 -57.26 -55.42
N LEU A 8 -28.32 -56.33 -54.48
CA LEU A 8 -27.05 -56.14 -53.75
C LEU A 8 -27.26 -56.53 -52.29
N PHE A 9 -26.47 -57.48 -51.79
CA PHE A 9 -26.39 -57.83 -50.37
C PHE A 9 -25.52 -56.80 -49.66
N VAL A 10 -26.03 -56.21 -48.58
CA VAL A 10 -25.31 -55.31 -47.66
C VAL A 10 -24.89 -56.11 -46.43
N THR A 11 -23.59 -56.18 -46.17
CA THR A 11 -23.01 -56.67 -44.91
C THR A 11 -22.96 -55.54 -43.89
N LEU A 12 -23.62 -55.74 -42.75
CA LEU A 12 -23.67 -54.82 -41.62
C LEU A 12 -22.43 -55.00 -40.74
N THR A 13 -21.63 -53.95 -40.53
CA THR A 13 -20.55 -53.94 -39.53
C THR A 13 -21.00 -53.05 -38.36
N VAL A 14 -21.12 -53.64 -37.17
CA VAL A 14 -21.46 -52.94 -35.93
C VAL A 14 -20.16 -52.38 -35.33
N ALA A 15 -20.06 -51.06 -35.21
CA ALA A 15 -19.01 -50.40 -34.44
C ALA A 15 -19.57 -49.97 -33.07
N VAL A 16 -19.01 -50.51 -32.00
CA VAL A 16 -19.29 -50.13 -30.62
C VAL A 16 -18.42 -48.93 -30.26
N SER A 17 -19.02 -47.77 -30.00
CA SER A 17 -18.33 -46.59 -29.47
C SER A 17 -18.48 -46.55 -27.95
N LEU A 18 -17.37 -46.75 -27.22
CA LEU A 18 -17.29 -46.41 -25.79
C LEU A 18 -17.10 -44.89 -25.66
N LEU A 19 -18.09 -44.23 -25.04
CA LEU A 19 -17.94 -42.87 -24.51
C LEU A 19 -17.20 -42.94 -23.17
N VAL A 20 -15.99 -42.36 -23.11
CA VAL A 20 -15.31 -42.02 -21.85
C VAL A 20 -15.53 -40.54 -21.62
N THR A 21 -16.43 -40.20 -20.69
CA THR A 21 -16.60 -38.83 -20.18
C THR A 21 -15.48 -38.55 -19.17
N GLY A 22 -14.41 -37.92 -19.64
CA GLY A 22 -13.35 -37.38 -18.78
C GLY A 22 -13.71 -35.98 -18.30
N THR A 23 -14.10 -35.84 -17.04
CA THR A 23 -14.22 -34.56 -16.35
C THR A 23 -12.81 -34.05 -16.05
N VAL A 24 -12.32 -33.08 -16.83
CA VAL A 24 -11.06 -32.39 -16.53
C VAL A 24 -11.35 -31.31 -15.50
N MET A 25 -11.10 -31.63 -14.23
CA MET A 25 -11.06 -30.65 -13.16
C MET A 25 -9.73 -29.90 -13.29
N ALA A 26 -9.76 -28.73 -13.93
CA ALA A 26 -8.61 -27.84 -14.01
C ALA A 26 -8.36 -27.22 -12.62
N LEU A 27 -7.41 -27.77 -11.86
CA LEU A 27 -6.79 -27.05 -10.76
C LEU A 27 -5.96 -25.90 -11.35
N THR A 28 -6.49 -24.68 -11.27
CA THR A 28 -5.69 -23.47 -11.45
C THR A 28 -4.81 -23.30 -10.22
N LEU A 29 -3.58 -23.81 -10.28
CA LEU A 29 -2.51 -23.41 -9.38
C LEU A 29 -2.19 -21.94 -9.67
N GLY A 30 -2.64 -21.04 -8.80
CA GLY A 30 -2.20 -19.64 -8.80
C GLY A 30 -0.68 -19.61 -8.68
N GLY A 31 -0.01 -19.04 -9.68
CA GLY A 31 1.44 -18.88 -9.68
C GLY A 31 1.85 -17.90 -8.60
N VAL A 32 2.42 -18.40 -7.51
CA VAL A 32 3.12 -17.60 -6.51
C VAL A 32 4.33 -16.96 -7.21
N GLY A 33 4.33 -15.63 -7.35
CA GLY A 33 5.45 -14.90 -7.94
C GLY A 33 6.72 -15.10 -7.11
N THR A 34 7.71 -15.80 -7.66
CA THR A 34 9.04 -15.94 -7.06
C THR A 34 9.81 -14.63 -7.22
N ASP A 35 10.53 -14.25 -6.17
CA ASP A 35 11.40 -13.08 -6.17
C ASP A 35 12.69 -13.37 -6.97
N ASP A 36 12.81 -12.80 -8.17
CA ASP A 36 13.95 -13.03 -9.10
C ASP A 36 15.26 -12.32 -8.66
N GLY A 37 15.34 -11.85 -7.41
CA GLY A 37 16.56 -11.23 -6.85
C GLY A 37 16.95 -9.89 -7.48
N HIS A 38 16.05 -9.29 -8.27
CA HIS A 38 16.15 -7.91 -8.75
C HIS A 38 14.99 -7.14 -8.13
N GLY A 39 15.21 -5.93 -7.60
CA GLY A 39 14.28 -5.02 -6.86
C GLY A 39 12.87 -4.75 -7.43
N ARG A 40 12.44 -5.50 -8.44
CA ARG A 40 11.15 -5.47 -9.12
C ARG A 40 10.17 -6.48 -8.51
N GLY A 41 8.89 -6.10 -8.51
CA GLY A 41 7.80 -7.07 -8.54
C GLY A 41 7.84 -7.96 -9.78
N PRO A 42 7.03 -9.03 -9.85
CA PRO A 42 6.95 -9.86 -11.04
C PRO A 42 6.64 -9.00 -12.28
N ALA A 43 7.13 -9.42 -13.45
CA ALA A 43 7.04 -8.64 -14.68
C ALA A 43 5.61 -8.29 -15.12
N ALA A 44 4.66 -9.10 -14.65
CA ALA A 44 3.26 -8.78 -14.48
C ALA A 44 2.89 -9.24 -13.07
N LEU A 45 2.17 -8.40 -12.31
CA LEU A 45 1.44 -8.91 -11.13
C LEU A 45 0.50 -10.03 -11.60
N ALA A 46 0.27 -11.05 -10.77
CA ALA A 46 -0.47 -12.25 -11.18
C ALA A 46 -1.90 -11.93 -11.68
N ASP A 47 -2.42 -10.77 -11.29
CA ASP A 47 -3.62 -10.15 -11.81
C ASP A 47 -3.43 -8.62 -11.94
N PRO A 48 -3.25 -8.07 -13.16
CA PRO A 48 -3.08 -6.64 -13.40
C PRO A 48 -4.38 -5.83 -13.26
N GLY A 49 -5.47 -6.46 -12.82
CA GLY A 49 -6.70 -5.79 -12.44
C GLY A 49 -7.94 -6.39 -13.06
N ASP A 50 -8.35 -7.54 -12.55
CA ASP A 50 -9.72 -8.02 -12.68
C ASP A 50 -10.65 -7.11 -11.88
N PRO A 51 -11.52 -6.30 -12.52
CA PRO A 51 -12.51 -5.47 -11.83
C PRO A 51 -13.45 -6.29 -10.94
N ALA A 52 -13.58 -7.59 -11.19
CA ALA A 52 -14.36 -8.51 -10.36
C ALA A 52 -13.62 -8.95 -9.07
N HIS A 53 -12.31 -8.70 -8.95
CA HIS A 53 -11.56 -9.14 -7.77
C HIS A 53 -11.96 -8.37 -6.51
N TRP A 54 -12.05 -7.04 -6.55
CA TRP A 54 -12.44 -6.25 -5.37
C TRP A 54 -13.95 -6.11 -5.23
N THR A 55 -14.59 -7.15 -4.68
CA THR A 55 -16.02 -7.11 -4.30
C THR A 55 -16.24 -6.30 -3.02
N PRO A 56 -17.48 -5.80 -2.74
CA PRO A 56 -17.78 -5.15 -1.47
C PRO A 56 -17.38 -5.99 -0.24
N GLU A 57 -17.58 -7.30 -0.30
CA GLU A 57 -17.26 -8.24 0.78
C GLU A 57 -15.75 -8.36 0.99
N ARG A 58 -14.95 -8.37 -0.08
CA ARG A 58 -13.49 -8.39 0.03
C ARG A 58 -12.94 -7.07 0.56
N MET A 59 -13.42 -5.94 0.03
CA MET A 59 -13.01 -4.61 0.49
C MET A 59 -13.37 -4.38 1.97
N SER A 60 -14.55 -4.83 2.41
CA SER A 60 -15.00 -4.66 3.80
C SER A 60 -14.28 -5.56 4.81
N ARG A 61 -13.69 -6.67 4.35
CA ARG A 61 -12.87 -7.57 5.18
C ARG A 61 -11.39 -7.21 5.17
N ALA A 62 -10.99 -6.25 4.33
CA ALA A 62 -9.59 -5.91 4.16
C ALA A 62 -9.03 -5.25 5.42
N LYS A 63 -7.96 -5.83 5.96
CA LYS A 63 -7.36 -5.40 7.24
C LYS A 63 -6.15 -4.50 7.01
N PRO A 64 -5.87 -3.56 7.93
CA PRO A 64 -4.62 -2.82 7.89
C PRO A 64 -3.41 -3.73 7.85
N ARG A 65 -2.43 -3.38 7.01
CA ARG A 65 -1.14 -4.04 6.99
C ARG A 65 -0.11 -3.17 7.70
N GLU A 66 0.68 -3.81 8.55
CA GLU A 66 1.84 -3.24 9.19
C GLU A 66 3.04 -4.20 9.05
N PRO A 67 4.28 -3.74 9.29
CA PRO A 67 5.44 -4.63 9.40
C PRO A 67 5.18 -5.76 10.41
N ARG A 68 5.61 -7.00 10.13
CA ARG A 68 5.36 -8.16 11.01
C ARG A 68 5.81 -7.85 12.45
N GLY A 69 5.03 -8.17 13.46
CA GLY A 69 5.42 -7.94 14.86
C GLY A 69 5.31 -6.49 15.35
N SER A 70 4.62 -5.63 14.60
CA SER A 70 4.00 -4.40 15.11
C SER A 70 2.66 -4.64 15.79
N GLU A 71 2.10 -5.87 15.72
CA GLU A 71 0.86 -6.23 16.40
C GLU A 71 1.04 -6.08 17.91
N GLU A 72 0.32 -5.14 18.49
CA GLU A 72 0.16 -5.06 19.93
C GLU A 72 -0.63 -6.27 20.42
N GLY A 73 -0.05 -7.04 21.34
CA GLY A 73 -0.88 -7.80 22.28
C GLY A 73 -1.82 -6.84 23.02
N PRO A 74 -2.94 -7.32 23.58
CA PRO A 74 -3.94 -6.45 24.20
C PRO A 74 -3.28 -5.49 25.19
N ALA A 75 -3.61 -4.20 25.05
CA ALA A 75 -3.12 -3.15 25.93
C ALA A 75 -3.27 -3.58 27.39
N LEU A 76 -2.14 -3.88 28.03
CA LEU A 76 -2.14 -4.13 29.46
C LEU A 76 -2.59 -2.84 30.17
N PRO A 77 -3.48 -2.92 31.18
CA PRO A 77 -3.83 -1.75 31.97
C PRO A 77 -2.57 -1.12 32.54
N LEU A 78 -2.49 0.22 32.52
CA LEU A 78 -1.39 0.96 33.12
C LEU A 78 -1.16 0.48 34.56
N PRO A 79 0.05 0.00 34.93
CA PRO A 79 0.31 -0.38 36.30
C PRO A 79 0.30 0.87 37.19
N SER A 80 -0.44 0.80 38.28
CA SER A 80 -0.29 1.75 39.39
C SER A 80 1.12 1.61 39.97
N PRO A 81 1.74 2.69 40.48
CA PRO A 81 3.09 2.63 40.99
C PRO A 81 3.09 1.91 42.34
N ASP A 82 3.75 0.75 42.45
CA ASP A 82 4.11 0.16 43.73
C ASP A 82 5.62 -0.15 43.74
N PRO A 83 6.36 0.19 44.82
CA PRO A 83 7.81 0.19 44.80
C PRO A 83 8.38 -1.15 45.30
N GLY A 84 9.24 -1.73 44.48
CA GLY A 84 10.19 -2.76 44.91
C GLY A 84 9.92 -4.11 44.26
N HIS A 85 10.87 -4.57 43.43
CA HIS A 85 11.57 -5.84 43.59
C HIS A 85 12.58 -6.02 42.45
N THR A 86 13.76 -6.52 42.82
CA THR A 86 14.97 -6.73 42.02
C THR A 86 15.03 -8.14 41.43
N GLY A 87 15.31 -8.27 40.12
CA GLY A 87 16.17 -9.34 39.56
C GLY A 87 15.59 -10.42 38.61
N ALA A 88 16.14 -10.44 37.37
CA ALA A 88 16.28 -11.51 36.34
C ALA A 88 15.11 -11.85 35.38
N PRO A 89 15.36 -12.44 34.16
CA PRO A 89 16.47 -12.32 33.19
C PRO A 89 16.02 -11.67 31.85
N ALA A 90 16.99 -11.23 31.03
CA ALA A 90 16.77 -10.48 29.79
C ALA A 90 16.17 -11.32 28.63
N GLY A 91 14.88 -11.14 28.37
CA GLY A 91 14.29 -11.35 27.03
C GLY A 91 14.63 -10.16 26.10
N PRO A 92 14.24 -10.18 24.81
CA PRO A 92 14.40 -9.00 23.95
C PRO A 92 13.50 -7.90 24.53
N GLY A 93 14.12 -7.02 25.31
CA GLY A 93 13.42 -5.93 25.96
C GLY A 93 12.83 -4.96 24.94
N PRO A 94 11.84 -4.15 25.33
CA PRO A 94 11.46 -2.97 24.55
C PRO A 94 12.73 -2.16 24.25
N LEU A 95 12.79 -1.58 23.04
CA LEU A 95 13.91 -0.77 22.57
C LEU A 95 14.45 0.11 23.71
N PRO A 96 15.76 0.08 24.01
CA PRO A 96 16.33 0.94 25.02
C PRO A 96 15.97 2.41 24.73
N ASP A 97 15.48 3.14 25.74
CA ASP A 97 15.15 4.58 25.64
C ASP A 97 16.35 5.49 25.30
N VAL A 98 17.54 4.91 25.07
CA VAL A 98 18.73 5.61 24.60
C VAL A 98 18.83 5.50 23.07
N LEU A 99 18.15 6.44 22.40
CA LEU A 99 18.41 7.03 21.06
C LEU A 99 17.27 8.00 20.63
N ALA A 100 16.27 8.21 21.49
CA ALA A 100 15.19 9.14 21.23
C ALA A 100 15.62 10.59 21.47
N GLU A 101 15.79 11.39 20.41
CA GLU A 101 15.31 12.78 20.49
C GLU A 101 13.91 12.74 21.12
N ALA A 102 13.58 13.68 22.03
CA ALA A 102 12.34 13.62 22.80
C ALA A 102 11.14 13.30 21.90
N LYS A 103 10.34 12.28 22.30
CA LYS A 103 9.13 11.90 21.56
C LYS A 103 8.29 13.17 21.39
N PRO A 104 7.85 13.50 20.16
CA PRO A 104 6.99 14.65 19.98
C PRO A 104 5.70 14.49 20.79
N PRO A 105 5.10 15.59 21.26
CA PRO A 105 3.81 15.52 21.93
C PRO A 105 2.77 14.88 20.99
N PRO A 106 1.85 14.04 21.49
CA PRO A 106 0.83 13.43 20.64
C PRO A 106 -0.05 14.50 19.98
N VAL A 107 -0.36 14.31 18.69
CA VAL A 107 -1.30 15.17 17.94
C VAL A 107 -2.52 14.35 17.58
N GLN A 108 -3.70 14.80 18.02
CA GLN A 108 -4.95 14.16 17.62
C GLN A 108 -5.15 14.30 16.11
N ALA A 109 -5.28 13.18 15.41
CA ALA A 109 -5.57 13.15 13.99
C ALA A 109 -6.92 13.82 13.71
N ARG A 110 -6.97 14.70 12.71
CA ARG A 110 -8.17 15.44 12.31
C ARG A 110 -8.72 14.90 11.00
N ALA A 111 -10.02 14.70 10.94
CA ALA A 111 -10.68 14.33 9.69
C ALA A 111 -10.46 15.43 8.65
N VAL A 112 -10.05 15.05 7.45
CA VAL A 112 -9.92 15.98 6.33
C VAL A 112 -11.33 16.37 5.86
N ALA A 113 -11.56 17.66 5.63
CA ALA A 113 -12.85 18.15 5.17
C ALA A 113 -13.21 17.58 3.79
N ARG A 114 -14.46 17.14 3.66
CA ARG A 114 -15.04 16.61 2.41
C ARG A 114 -15.79 17.72 1.65
N PRO A 115 -15.89 17.65 0.31
CA PRO A 115 -15.12 16.75 -0.54
C PRO A 115 -13.63 17.10 -0.47
N TYR A 116 -12.78 16.08 -0.57
CA TYR A 116 -11.34 16.26 -0.62
C TYR A 116 -11.00 17.05 -1.88
N THR A 117 -10.76 18.35 -1.71
CA THR A 117 -10.55 19.33 -2.78
C THR A 117 -9.17 19.98 -2.62
N GLY A 118 -8.52 20.22 -3.76
CA GLY A 118 -7.07 20.10 -3.95
C GLY A 118 -6.17 21.28 -3.57
N GLU A 119 -6.37 21.93 -2.42
CA GLU A 119 -5.41 22.94 -1.93
C GLU A 119 -4.30 22.33 -1.06
N ALA A 120 -4.63 21.44 -0.12
CA ALA A 120 -3.63 20.79 0.76
C ALA A 120 -2.98 19.53 0.14
N GLY A 121 -3.16 19.30 -1.17
CA GLY A 121 -2.70 18.07 -1.84
C GLY A 121 -3.51 16.81 -1.51
N THR A 122 -4.53 16.90 -0.64
CA THR A 122 -5.31 15.76 -0.15
C THR A 122 -6.08 15.01 -1.24
N VAL A 123 -6.41 15.65 -2.36
CA VAL A 123 -7.01 14.97 -3.53
C VAL A 123 -6.07 13.91 -4.14
N ALA A 124 -4.75 14.05 -3.96
CA ALA A 124 -3.76 13.08 -4.40
C ALA A 124 -3.61 11.90 -3.43
N VAL A 125 -4.16 11.97 -2.21
CA VAL A 125 -4.17 10.86 -1.27
C VAL A 125 -5.27 9.88 -1.66
N GLY A 126 -5.00 8.59 -1.56
CA GLY A 126 -5.99 7.55 -1.80
C GLY A 126 -5.81 6.34 -0.89
N LYS A 127 -6.79 5.45 -0.95
CA LYS A 127 -6.76 4.17 -0.23
C LYS A 127 -6.23 3.08 -1.16
N LEU A 128 -5.41 2.19 -0.62
CA LEU A 128 -4.84 1.06 -1.32
C LEU A 128 -5.46 -0.22 -0.80
N PHE A 129 -5.87 -1.11 -1.71
CA PHE A 129 -6.38 -2.44 -1.43
C PHE A 129 -5.47 -3.46 -2.14
N PHE A 130 -5.10 -4.55 -1.49
CA PHE A 130 -4.23 -5.60 -2.07
C PHE A 130 -4.46 -6.95 -1.38
N GLU A 131 -4.07 -8.03 -2.05
CA GLU A 131 -4.07 -9.37 -1.46
C GLU A 131 -2.68 -9.69 -0.93
N ALA A 132 -2.61 -9.96 0.37
CA ALA A 132 -1.41 -10.45 1.02
C ALA A 132 -1.59 -11.93 1.42
N PRO A 133 -0.52 -12.64 1.82
CA PRO A 133 -0.61 -14.08 2.14
C PRO A 133 -1.62 -14.45 3.24
N ASP A 134 -1.94 -13.50 4.12
CA ASP A 134 -2.89 -13.58 5.23
C ASP A 134 -4.29 -13.02 4.90
N GLY A 135 -4.49 -12.53 3.67
CA GLY A 135 -5.77 -12.14 3.11
C GLY A 135 -5.86 -10.69 2.62
N PRO A 136 -7.09 -10.22 2.35
CA PRO A 136 -7.34 -8.88 1.87
C PRO A 136 -6.79 -7.83 2.85
N SER A 137 -6.07 -6.87 2.32
CA SER A 137 -5.31 -5.90 3.11
C SER A 137 -5.48 -4.48 2.58
N VAL A 138 -5.24 -3.49 3.44
CA VAL A 138 -5.30 -2.07 3.09
C VAL A 138 -4.10 -1.27 3.59
N CYS A 139 -3.81 -0.23 2.82
CA CYS A 139 -2.90 0.86 3.13
C CYS A 139 -3.46 2.18 2.58
N SER A 140 -2.64 3.21 2.61
CA SER A 140 -2.82 4.49 1.93
C SER A 140 -1.71 4.72 0.90
N GLY A 141 -1.89 5.70 0.03
CA GLY A 141 -0.88 6.11 -0.94
C GLY A 141 -1.10 7.53 -1.45
N THR A 142 -0.13 8.08 -2.17
CA THR A 142 -0.20 9.42 -2.76
C THR A 142 0.16 9.41 -4.23
N VAL A 143 -0.62 10.08 -5.08
CA VAL A 143 -0.27 10.32 -6.48
C VAL A 143 0.96 11.24 -6.55
N ILE A 144 2.03 10.75 -7.17
CA ILE A 144 3.27 11.50 -7.35
C ILE A 144 3.53 11.84 -8.81
N ALA A 145 4.22 12.95 -9.06
CA ALA A 145 4.57 13.37 -10.41
C ALA A 145 5.52 12.36 -11.06
N ASP A 146 5.39 12.18 -12.38
CA ASP A 146 6.30 11.38 -13.21
C ASP A 146 7.19 12.33 -14.01
N PRO A 147 8.46 12.56 -13.59
CA PRO A 147 9.41 13.38 -14.33
C PRO A 147 9.59 13.00 -15.81
N LYS A 148 9.30 11.74 -16.20
CA LYS A 148 9.39 11.31 -17.62
C LYS A 148 8.13 11.63 -18.41
N ARG A 149 7.00 11.85 -17.75
CA ARG A 149 5.71 12.20 -18.36
C ARG A 149 5.01 13.29 -17.53
N PRO A 150 5.57 14.53 -17.51
CA PRO A 150 4.99 15.62 -16.74
C PRO A 150 3.53 15.87 -17.10
N GLY A 151 2.65 15.99 -16.10
CA GLY A 151 1.21 16.17 -16.32
C GLY A 151 0.45 14.89 -16.64
N HIS A 152 1.14 13.76 -16.83
CA HIS A 152 0.56 12.48 -17.24
C HIS A 152 0.99 11.30 -16.35
N SER A 153 1.24 11.56 -15.07
CA SER A 153 1.69 10.53 -14.13
C SER A 153 0.63 9.46 -13.90
N ASN A 154 1.13 8.23 -13.72
CA ASN A 154 0.39 7.05 -13.30
C ASN A 154 1.06 6.40 -12.09
N LEU A 155 1.76 7.20 -11.28
CA LEU A 155 2.60 6.72 -10.19
C LEU A 155 1.97 7.07 -8.84
N VAL A 156 1.99 6.09 -7.94
CA VAL A 156 1.53 6.21 -6.56
C VAL A 156 2.69 5.85 -5.64
N TRP A 157 3.01 6.74 -4.71
CA TRP A 157 3.95 6.47 -3.62
C TRP A 157 3.23 5.83 -2.45
N THR A 158 3.84 4.80 -1.84
CA THR A 158 3.32 4.10 -0.64
C THR A 158 4.49 3.51 0.17
N ALA A 159 4.20 2.70 1.19
CA ALA A 159 5.21 2.01 1.99
C ALA A 159 5.64 0.69 1.32
N GLY A 160 6.87 0.24 1.59
CA GLY A 160 7.38 -1.04 1.12
C GLY A 160 6.58 -2.21 1.66
N HIS A 161 6.18 -2.16 2.93
CA HIS A 161 5.36 -3.19 3.56
C HIS A 161 3.93 -3.25 3.01
N CYS A 162 3.50 -2.26 2.23
CA CYS A 162 2.20 -2.25 1.54
C CYS A 162 2.24 -2.94 0.17
N VAL A 163 3.44 -3.33 -0.32
CA VAL A 163 3.61 -4.01 -1.62
C VAL A 163 4.42 -5.32 -1.52
N HIS A 164 5.20 -5.51 -0.45
CA HIS A 164 6.07 -6.67 -0.25
C HIS A 164 6.17 -7.06 1.22
N ALA A 165 6.14 -8.37 1.51
CA ALA A 165 6.21 -8.92 2.88
C ALA A 165 7.61 -8.84 3.55
N GLY A 166 8.53 -8.04 3.01
CA GLY A 166 9.91 -7.91 3.49
C GLY A 166 10.77 -9.17 3.30
N ARG A 167 11.73 -9.39 4.20
CA ARG A 167 12.73 -10.47 4.14
C ARG A 167 12.10 -11.86 4.02
N GLY A 168 12.47 -12.57 2.96
CA GLY A 168 11.95 -13.92 2.66
C GLY A 168 10.45 -13.95 2.39
N GLY A 169 9.85 -12.78 2.14
CA GLY A 169 8.46 -12.62 1.76
C GLY A 169 8.27 -12.57 0.25
N THR A 170 7.03 -12.34 -0.15
CA THR A 170 6.62 -12.20 -1.55
C THR A 170 6.02 -10.83 -1.80
N TRP A 171 5.91 -10.49 -3.08
CA TRP A 171 5.07 -9.42 -3.57
C TRP A 171 3.59 -9.70 -3.29
N PHE A 172 2.81 -8.64 -3.18
CA PHE A 172 1.36 -8.70 -3.06
C PHE A 172 0.68 -8.57 -4.40
N ASP A 173 -0.50 -9.18 -4.51
CA ASP A 173 -1.26 -9.28 -5.75
C ASP A 173 -2.54 -8.42 -5.70
N SER A 174 -3.19 -8.29 -6.86
CA SER A 174 -4.48 -7.60 -7.03
C SER A 174 -4.51 -6.20 -6.43
N LEU A 175 -3.41 -5.46 -6.57
CA LEU A 175 -3.24 -4.16 -5.93
C LEU A 175 -4.04 -3.07 -6.66
N GLN A 176 -4.93 -2.40 -5.94
CA GLN A 176 -5.82 -1.35 -6.43
C GLN A 176 -5.66 -0.08 -5.59
N PHE A 177 -5.49 1.05 -6.26
CA PHE A 177 -5.49 2.38 -5.67
C PHE A 177 -6.78 3.12 -6.00
N VAL A 178 -7.39 3.75 -4.99
CA VAL A 178 -8.59 4.57 -5.12
C VAL A 178 -8.28 6.01 -4.67
N PRO A 179 -7.97 6.93 -5.60
CA PRO A 179 -7.70 8.34 -5.30
C PRO A 179 -8.92 9.03 -4.71
N ALA A 180 -8.69 9.88 -3.69
CA ALA A 180 -9.71 10.57 -2.92
C ALA A 180 -10.87 9.65 -2.48
N PHE A 181 -10.53 8.41 -2.08
CA PHE A 181 -11.48 7.39 -1.64
C PHE A 181 -12.51 7.95 -0.66
N ASN A 182 -13.78 7.75 -0.95
CA ASN A 182 -14.91 8.24 -0.16
C ASN A 182 -14.90 9.78 0.05
N SER A 183 -14.56 10.54 -0.99
CA SER A 183 -14.58 12.02 -0.95
C SER A 183 -15.96 12.59 -0.66
N SER A 184 -17.04 11.96 -1.13
CA SER A 184 -18.41 12.42 -0.83
C SER A 184 -18.87 12.08 0.60
N GLY A 185 -18.21 11.12 1.26
CA GLY A 185 -18.60 10.61 2.56
C GLY A 185 -19.81 9.67 2.56
N GLN A 186 -20.23 9.20 1.38
CA GLN A 186 -21.37 8.31 1.21
C GLN A 186 -21.00 6.83 1.30
N ALA A 187 -19.71 6.49 1.32
CA ALA A 187 -19.27 5.12 1.52
C ALA A 187 -19.54 4.66 2.96
N THR A 188 -19.98 3.42 3.07
CA THR A 188 -20.17 2.63 4.29
C THR A 188 -19.49 1.28 4.05
N LEU A 189 -19.16 0.53 5.11
CA LEU A 189 -18.60 -0.81 4.95
C LEU A 189 -19.48 -1.73 4.08
N ALA A 190 -20.80 -1.52 4.09
CA ALA A 190 -21.77 -2.32 3.32
C ALA A 190 -21.80 -1.99 1.82
N ASN A 191 -21.32 -0.82 1.39
CA ASN A 191 -21.43 -0.38 -0.01
C ASN A 191 -20.07 -0.14 -0.69
N LEU A 192 -18.97 -0.64 -0.13
CA LEU A 192 -17.62 -0.41 -0.64
C LEU A 192 -17.41 -0.84 -2.09
N GLY A 193 -18.10 -1.87 -2.56
CA GLY A 193 -18.03 -2.28 -3.96
C GLY A 193 -19.05 -1.60 -4.87
N ASN A 194 -19.67 -0.48 -4.45
CA ASN A 194 -20.35 0.45 -5.33
C ASN A 194 -19.39 1.61 -5.67
N PRO A 195 -18.72 1.59 -6.83
CA PRO A 195 -17.67 2.56 -7.13
C PRO A 195 -18.15 4.01 -7.19
N GLY A 196 -19.42 4.27 -7.48
CA GLY A 196 -19.96 5.63 -7.63
C GLY A 196 -19.66 6.55 -6.43
N PRO A 197 -20.20 6.25 -5.23
CA PRO A 197 -19.91 7.04 -4.03
C PRO A 197 -18.50 6.82 -3.45
N VAL A 198 -17.84 5.71 -3.79
CA VAL A 198 -16.61 5.25 -3.12
C VAL A 198 -15.34 5.72 -3.84
N ALA A 199 -15.36 5.76 -5.17
CA ALA A 199 -14.22 5.98 -6.05
C ALA A 199 -14.50 7.15 -7.02
N PRO A 200 -14.54 8.40 -6.53
CA PRO A 200 -14.93 9.56 -7.34
C PRO A 200 -14.03 9.80 -8.56
N PHE A 201 -12.79 9.32 -8.51
CA PHE A 201 -11.80 9.40 -9.59
C PHE A 201 -11.46 8.02 -10.18
N GLY A 202 -12.35 7.04 -9.99
CA GLY A 202 -12.19 5.67 -10.48
C GLY A 202 -11.27 4.79 -9.65
N GLN A 203 -11.17 3.53 -10.05
CA GLN A 203 -10.30 2.51 -9.45
C GLN A 203 -9.10 2.26 -10.37
N TRP A 204 -7.89 2.26 -9.81
CA TRP A 204 -6.65 2.20 -10.58
C TRP A 204 -5.84 0.98 -10.18
N TRP A 205 -5.60 0.07 -11.12
CA TRP A 205 -4.96 -1.21 -10.86
C TRP A 205 -3.47 -1.16 -11.14
N ALA A 206 -2.70 -1.82 -10.27
CA ALA A 206 -1.26 -1.88 -10.40
C ALA A 206 -0.84 -2.67 -11.66
N THR A 207 0.02 -2.05 -12.46
CA THR A 207 0.67 -2.71 -13.60
C THR A 207 2.12 -3.05 -13.28
N SER A 208 2.76 -2.31 -12.37
CA SER A 208 4.09 -2.60 -11.87
C SER A 208 4.29 -2.06 -10.46
N VAL A 209 5.14 -2.72 -9.69
CA VAL A 209 5.50 -2.32 -8.33
C VAL A 209 7.01 -2.45 -8.13
N THR A 210 7.54 -1.56 -7.30
CA THR A 210 8.90 -1.65 -6.78
C THR A 210 8.96 -1.12 -5.35
N THR A 211 9.93 -1.59 -4.60
CA THR A 211 10.27 -1.13 -3.25
C THR A 211 11.79 -1.16 -3.11
N SER A 212 12.33 -0.65 -2.00
CA SER A 212 13.77 -0.67 -1.77
C SER A 212 14.32 -2.11 -1.64
N ASP A 213 15.55 -2.31 -2.11
CA ASP A 213 16.26 -3.58 -1.92
C ASP A 213 16.50 -3.86 -0.44
N GLN A 214 16.70 -2.81 0.36
CA GLN A 214 16.87 -2.88 1.81
C GLN A 214 15.60 -3.43 2.48
N TRP A 215 14.41 -2.95 2.10
CA TRP A 215 13.15 -3.48 2.61
C TRP A 215 12.96 -4.96 2.25
N ARG A 216 13.24 -5.33 1.00
CA ARG A 216 13.15 -6.73 0.57
C ARG A 216 14.15 -7.64 1.28
N ALA A 217 15.38 -7.18 1.49
CA ALA A 217 16.44 -7.99 2.09
C ALA A 217 16.33 -8.09 3.62
N GLY A 218 15.84 -7.04 4.28
CA GLY A 218 15.91 -6.90 5.75
C GLY A 218 14.59 -6.55 6.44
N GLY A 219 13.53 -6.22 5.70
CA GLY A 219 12.23 -5.81 6.27
C GLY A 219 11.61 -6.91 7.09
N THR A 220 11.36 -6.67 8.38
CA THR A 220 10.70 -7.63 9.27
C THR A 220 9.68 -6.92 10.14
N ASN A 221 10.14 -6.25 11.19
CA ASN A 221 9.32 -5.56 12.19
C ASN A 221 9.78 -4.11 12.35
N ALA A 222 9.10 -3.38 13.24
CA ALA A 222 9.39 -1.99 13.61
C ALA A 222 10.83 -1.69 14.06
N THR A 223 11.60 -2.71 14.44
CA THR A 223 12.99 -2.58 14.92
C THR A 223 14.02 -2.90 13.85
N SER A 224 13.59 -3.31 12.65
CA SER A 224 14.50 -3.57 11.54
C SER A 224 15.12 -2.28 11.02
N SER A 225 16.42 -2.29 10.75
CA SER A 225 17.10 -1.19 10.06
C SER A 225 16.53 -0.93 8.66
N ALA A 226 15.87 -1.92 8.06
CA ALA A 226 15.18 -1.78 6.79
C ALA A 226 13.94 -0.87 6.85
N THR A 227 13.40 -0.58 8.04
CA THR A 227 12.31 0.40 8.21
C THR A 227 12.70 1.80 7.73
N SER A 228 14.00 2.15 7.77
CA SER A 228 14.56 3.38 7.19
C SER A 228 14.38 3.48 5.67
N TYR A 229 14.02 2.38 5.02
CA TYR A 229 13.82 2.25 3.58
C TYR A 229 12.44 1.71 3.21
N ASP A 230 11.47 1.80 4.12
CA ASP A 230 10.10 1.28 3.94
C ASP A 230 9.24 2.22 3.08
N TYR A 231 9.59 2.26 1.79
CA TYR A 231 8.91 3.00 0.75
C TYR A 231 8.79 2.17 -0.53
N ALA A 232 7.80 2.50 -1.34
CA ALA A 232 7.51 1.84 -2.60
C ALA A 232 6.84 2.78 -3.59
N VAL A 233 6.91 2.40 -4.86
CA VAL A 233 6.17 3.04 -5.94
C VAL A 233 5.38 1.99 -6.68
N VAL A 234 4.12 2.33 -6.93
CA VAL A 234 3.18 1.55 -7.72
C VAL A 234 2.88 2.35 -8.99
N GLU A 235 3.06 1.70 -10.13
CA GLU A 235 2.50 2.17 -11.38
C GLU A 235 1.09 1.59 -11.54
N VAL A 236 0.12 2.45 -11.87
CA VAL A 236 -1.28 2.03 -11.99
C VAL A 236 -1.90 2.39 -13.33
N LYS A 237 -3.03 1.75 -13.66
CA LYS A 237 -3.84 2.07 -14.84
C LYS A 237 -5.32 1.96 -14.52
N ASN A 238 -6.11 2.86 -15.10
CA ASN A 238 -7.56 2.78 -15.03
C ASN A 238 -8.09 1.73 -16.03
N PRO A 239 -8.91 0.76 -15.59
CA PRO A 239 -9.43 -0.31 -16.43
C PRO A 239 -10.50 0.18 -17.41
N ASP A 240 -11.15 1.31 -17.15
CA ASP A 240 -12.24 1.91 -17.94
C ASP A 240 -11.73 2.55 -19.26
N ARG A 241 -10.44 2.42 -19.56
CA ARG A 241 -9.79 2.75 -20.84
C ARG A 241 -10.05 4.16 -21.39
N SER A 242 -10.31 5.14 -20.52
CA SER A 242 -10.51 6.55 -20.91
C SER A 242 -9.32 7.17 -21.66
N GLY A 243 -8.14 6.52 -21.62
CA GLY A 243 -6.89 6.99 -22.22
C GLY A 243 -6.18 8.07 -21.40
N ARG A 244 -6.84 8.60 -20.37
CA ARG A 244 -6.28 9.60 -19.45
C ARG A 244 -5.43 8.93 -18.37
N SER A 245 -4.36 9.59 -17.99
CA SER A 245 -3.53 9.20 -16.84
C SER A 245 -4.20 9.50 -15.50
N LEU A 246 -3.65 8.94 -14.43
CA LEU A 246 -4.09 9.19 -13.05
C LEU A 246 -4.00 10.67 -12.70
N GLU A 247 -2.89 11.32 -13.02
CA GLU A 247 -2.68 12.75 -12.78
C GLU A 247 -3.70 13.61 -13.52
N GLU A 248 -4.03 13.27 -14.77
CA GLU A 248 -5.04 14.01 -15.53
C GLU A 248 -6.43 13.88 -14.91
N VAL A 249 -6.80 12.71 -14.40
CA VAL A 249 -8.12 12.46 -13.79
C VAL A 249 -8.24 13.11 -12.42
N VAL A 250 -7.20 12.97 -11.59
CA VAL A 250 -7.15 13.54 -10.23
C VAL A 250 -6.91 15.06 -10.26
N GLY A 251 -6.26 15.56 -11.31
CA GLY A 251 -5.88 16.96 -11.45
C GLY A 251 -4.70 17.38 -10.57
N ARG A 252 -4.03 16.42 -9.92
CA ARG A 252 -2.89 16.66 -9.03
C ARG A 252 -1.98 15.44 -8.93
N ALA A 253 -0.68 15.69 -9.03
CA ALA A 253 0.37 14.77 -8.63
C ALA A 253 1.45 15.57 -7.90
N LEU A 254 1.93 15.08 -6.75
CA LEU A 254 2.93 15.80 -5.97
C LEU A 254 4.35 15.49 -6.45
N PRO A 255 5.22 16.49 -6.66
CA PRO A 255 6.64 16.23 -6.84
C PRO A 255 7.21 15.60 -5.57
N VAL A 256 8.13 14.65 -5.73
CA VAL A 256 8.88 14.07 -4.61
C VAL A 256 10.13 14.91 -4.37
N TRP A 257 10.24 15.45 -3.15
CA TRP A 257 11.39 16.24 -2.73
C TRP A 257 12.40 15.34 -2.01
N PHE A 258 13.20 14.65 -2.81
CA PHE A 258 14.35 13.92 -2.30
C PHE A 258 15.36 14.87 -1.68
N ASP A 259 15.99 14.45 -0.59
CA ASP A 259 16.91 15.22 0.22
C ASP A 259 16.33 16.53 0.75
N ALA A 260 15.03 16.56 1.06
CA ALA A 260 14.39 17.69 1.72
C ALA A 260 15.13 18.05 3.03
N PRO A 261 15.22 19.33 3.42
CA PRO A 261 15.78 19.72 4.70
C PRO A 261 15.14 18.93 5.84
N ARG A 262 15.95 18.46 6.79
CA ARG A 262 15.44 17.68 7.94
C ARG A 262 14.74 18.54 8.98
N GLU A 263 15.08 19.82 9.01
CA GLU A 263 14.49 20.81 9.92
C GLU A 263 13.42 21.59 9.15
N LEU A 264 12.20 21.04 9.15
CA LEU A 264 11.03 21.67 8.56
C LEU A 264 10.20 22.31 9.67
N ALA A 265 9.67 23.50 9.40
CA ALA A 265 8.79 24.19 10.34
C ALA A 265 7.51 23.40 10.61
N GLU A 266 6.98 22.73 9.60
CA GLU A 266 5.79 21.90 9.68
C GLU A 266 5.83 20.83 8.58
N THR A 267 5.24 19.67 8.88
CA THR A 267 4.95 18.61 7.91
C THR A 267 3.53 18.09 8.15
N GLY A 268 2.80 17.81 7.07
CA GLY A 268 1.46 17.22 7.14
C GLY A 268 1.49 15.77 6.70
N ALA A 269 1.02 14.84 7.52
CA ALA A 269 0.87 13.43 7.17
C ALA A 269 -0.61 13.08 6.97
N TYR A 270 -0.93 12.37 5.88
CA TYR A 270 -2.32 12.06 5.50
C TYR A 270 -2.51 10.58 5.16
N GLY A 271 -3.64 10.00 5.57
CA GLY A 271 -3.96 8.60 5.28
C GLY A 271 -5.37 8.19 5.74
N TYR A 272 -5.65 6.90 5.62
CA TYR A 272 -6.92 6.26 5.99
C TYR A 272 -6.72 5.27 7.15
N PRO A 273 -6.50 5.76 8.39
CA PRO A 273 -6.42 4.90 9.56
C PRO A 273 -7.72 4.10 9.73
N GLN A 274 -7.61 2.85 10.20
CA GLN A 274 -8.74 1.92 10.19
C GLN A 274 -8.90 1.11 11.48
N ASP A 275 -7.87 0.96 12.31
CA ASP A 275 -8.10 0.41 13.65
C ASP A 275 -8.84 1.43 14.52
N THR A 276 -9.60 0.92 15.49
CA THR A 276 -10.40 1.73 16.42
C THR A 276 -9.53 2.82 17.06
N PRO A 277 -10.00 4.09 17.12
CA PRO A 277 -11.38 4.54 16.90
C PRO A 277 -11.73 4.89 15.44
N PHE A 278 -10.87 4.56 14.49
CA PHE A 278 -11.10 4.81 13.07
C PHE A 278 -11.81 3.63 12.38
N ASP A 279 -12.23 3.83 11.14
CA ASP A 279 -12.98 2.85 10.35
C ASP A 279 -12.43 2.64 8.93
N GLY A 280 -11.38 3.36 8.55
CA GLY A 280 -10.76 3.28 7.23
C GLY A 280 -11.56 3.95 6.10
N LEU A 281 -12.70 4.57 6.41
CA LEU A 281 -13.60 5.22 5.45
C LEU A 281 -13.32 6.72 5.27
N THR A 282 -12.62 7.32 6.23
CA THR A 282 -12.37 8.76 6.27
C THR A 282 -10.87 9.03 6.22
N MET A 283 -10.47 10.03 5.44
CA MET A 283 -9.10 10.51 5.42
C MET A 283 -8.85 11.36 6.66
N PHE A 284 -7.74 11.11 7.34
CA PHE A 284 -7.27 11.90 8.46
C PHE A 284 -5.91 12.51 8.16
N GLY A 285 -5.57 13.55 8.90
CA GLY A 285 -4.24 14.12 8.88
C GLY A 285 -3.75 14.62 10.24
N CYS A 286 -2.42 14.68 10.36
CA CYS A 286 -1.69 15.28 11.47
C CYS A 286 -0.70 16.30 10.90
N ALA A 287 -0.50 17.42 11.59
CA ALA A 287 0.48 18.43 11.21
C ALA A 287 1.37 18.76 12.40
N GLN A 288 2.69 18.66 12.19
CA GLN A 288 3.69 19.01 13.19
C GLN A 288 5.07 19.14 12.54
N ALA A 289 5.98 19.91 13.16
CA ALA A 289 7.40 19.82 12.86
C ALA A 289 7.92 18.38 13.10
N PRO A 290 8.65 17.78 12.15
CA PRO A 290 9.22 16.46 12.31
C PRO A 290 10.42 16.49 13.28
N ARG A 291 10.67 15.34 13.91
CA ARG A 291 11.85 15.03 14.72
C ARG A 291 12.54 13.81 14.14
N ARG A 292 13.84 13.64 14.40
CA ARG A 292 14.56 12.45 13.93
C ARG A 292 14.23 11.28 14.83
N MET A 293 14.14 10.09 14.25
CA MET A 293 14.06 8.84 14.98
C MET A 293 15.04 7.84 14.35
N THR A 294 16.05 7.46 15.12
CA THR A 294 17.07 6.50 14.67
C THR A 294 16.67 5.10 15.13
N VAL A 295 16.46 4.19 14.18
CA VAL A 295 16.27 2.75 14.46
C VAL A 295 17.62 2.04 14.47
N ASP A 296 18.48 2.35 13.50
CA ASP A 296 19.86 1.87 13.38
C ASP A 296 20.77 3.06 13.05
N PRO A 297 21.86 3.30 13.82
CA PRO A 297 22.79 4.41 13.59
C PRO A 297 23.48 4.38 12.21
N ASN A 298 23.48 3.24 11.51
CA ASN A 298 24.07 3.08 10.18
C ASN A 298 23.09 3.35 9.03
N THR A 299 21.83 3.65 9.34
CA THR A 299 20.81 3.98 8.34
C THR A 299 20.31 5.42 8.51
N PRO A 300 19.75 6.04 7.46
CA PRO A 300 19.13 7.35 7.57
C PRO A 300 18.07 7.38 8.69
N PRO A 301 18.12 8.34 9.62
CA PRO A 301 17.08 8.49 10.62
C PRO A 301 15.73 8.78 9.96
N LEU A 302 14.68 8.13 10.49
CA LEU A 302 13.29 8.37 10.14
C LEU A 302 12.87 9.81 10.50
N LEU A 303 11.82 10.28 9.84
CA LEU A 303 11.05 11.43 10.27
C LEU A 303 9.93 10.95 11.20
N ARG A 304 9.72 11.64 12.33
CA ARG A 304 8.68 11.31 13.31
C ARG A 304 7.88 12.55 13.69
N ILE A 305 6.56 12.42 13.72
CA ILE A 305 5.63 13.43 14.24
C ILE A 305 4.71 12.81 15.31
N GLY A 306 4.18 13.65 16.20
CA GLY A 306 3.04 13.25 17.01
C GLY A 306 1.84 13.04 16.09
N CYS A 307 1.11 11.95 16.26
CA CYS A 307 -0.08 11.65 15.47
C CYS A 307 -0.82 10.43 16.03
N THR A 308 -2.14 10.52 16.11
CA THR A 308 -3.00 9.41 16.56
C THR A 308 -3.57 8.55 15.45
N MET A 309 -3.11 8.69 14.20
CA MET A 309 -3.53 7.79 13.13
C MET A 309 -3.04 6.36 13.42
N THR A 310 -3.94 5.39 13.27
CA THR A 310 -3.68 3.95 13.46
C THR A 310 -3.30 3.27 12.16
N ALA A 311 -3.15 1.94 12.20
CA ALA A 311 -2.87 1.13 11.03
C ALA A 311 -3.87 1.38 9.89
N GLY A 312 -3.39 1.29 8.65
CA GLY A 312 -4.12 1.66 7.43
C GLY A 312 -3.75 3.06 6.92
N ALA A 313 -3.24 3.93 7.81
CA ALA A 313 -2.55 5.16 7.42
C ALA A 313 -1.19 4.89 6.76
N SER A 314 -0.63 3.70 6.94
CA SER A 314 0.61 3.24 6.32
C SER A 314 0.65 3.46 4.81
N GLY A 315 1.78 3.94 4.30
CA GLY A 315 1.97 4.40 2.93
C GLY A 315 1.38 5.77 2.60
N GLY A 316 0.57 6.34 3.50
CA GLY A 316 0.04 7.70 3.37
C GLY A 316 1.14 8.76 3.31
N GLY A 317 0.99 9.76 2.45
CA GLY A 317 2.04 10.71 2.13
C GLY A 317 2.27 11.77 3.21
N TRP A 318 3.52 12.17 3.37
CA TRP A 318 3.93 13.30 4.22
C TRP A 318 4.35 14.47 3.33
N TYR A 319 3.80 15.64 3.58
CA TYR A 319 3.94 16.82 2.72
C TYR A 319 4.65 17.95 3.44
N ALA A 320 5.45 18.69 2.68
CA ALA A 320 6.03 19.96 3.08
C ALA A 320 6.11 20.91 1.89
N THR A 321 6.10 22.20 2.19
CA THR A 321 6.23 23.25 1.18
C THR A 321 7.70 23.58 0.96
N ALA A 322 8.16 23.46 -0.28
CA ALA A 322 9.50 23.86 -0.69
C ALA A 322 9.66 25.40 -0.66
N PRO A 323 10.91 25.93 -0.68
CA PRO A 323 11.15 27.37 -0.61
C PRO A 323 10.49 28.18 -1.74
N ASP A 324 10.21 27.56 -2.87
CA ASP A 324 9.51 28.16 -4.02
C ASP A 324 7.97 28.14 -3.89
N GLY A 325 7.44 27.63 -2.77
CA GLY A 325 6.01 27.50 -2.52
C GLY A 325 5.40 26.19 -3.01
N THR A 326 6.17 25.30 -3.64
CA THR A 326 5.67 24.01 -4.15
C THR A 326 5.38 23.04 -3.01
N LEU A 327 4.16 22.50 -2.95
CA LEU A 327 3.84 21.40 -2.03
C LEU A 327 4.44 20.09 -2.57
N CYS A 328 5.30 19.45 -1.78
CA CYS A 328 6.04 18.26 -2.17
C CYS A 328 5.76 17.08 -1.23
N LEU A 329 5.84 15.85 -1.75
CA LEU A 329 5.99 14.65 -0.95
C LEU A 329 7.43 14.57 -0.40
N ILE A 330 7.56 14.39 0.91
CA ILE A 330 8.85 14.25 1.61
C ILE A 330 9.04 12.91 2.33
N GLY A 331 8.01 12.06 2.34
CA GLY A 331 8.02 10.77 3.05
C GLY A 331 6.65 10.09 3.02
N ASN A 332 6.55 8.94 3.69
CA ASN A 332 5.29 8.22 3.91
C ASN A 332 5.22 7.69 5.33
N SER A 333 4.02 7.42 5.82
CA SER A 333 3.84 6.67 7.07
C SER A 333 4.32 5.23 6.87
N ALA A 334 5.14 4.72 7.78
CA ALA A 334 5.70 3.36 7.73
C ALA A 334 5.63 2.64 9.08
N LEU A 335 5.56 3.41 10.17
CA LEU A 335 5.59 2.92 11.53
C LEU A 335 4.66 3.77 12.40
N SER A 336 3.98 3.14 13.36
CA SER A 336 3.33 3.83 14.46
C SER A 336 3.86 3.32 15.81
N GLY A 337 3.83 4.17 16.83
CA GLY A 337 4.10 3.74 18.19
C GLY A 337 2.94 2.97 18.78
N ALA A 338 3.24 2.01 19.67
CA ALA A 338 2.30 1.20 20.44
C ALA A 338 0.98 1.95 20.82
N GLY A 339 1.05 2.97 21.68
CA GLY A 339 -0.14 3.73 22.08
C GLY A 339 -0.72 4.70 21.03
N HIS A 340 -0.38 4.57 19.75
CA HIS A 340 -0.76 5.46 18.64
C HIS A 340 -0.65 6.94 19.01
N THR A 341 0.52 7.34 19.52
CA THR A 341 0.80 8.74 19.90
C THR A 341 1.71 9.44 18.90
N TRP A 342 2.35 8.68 18.02
CA TRP A 342 3.25 9.17 16.99
C TRP A 342 3.29 8.19 15.82
N ILE A 343 3.63 8.73 14.66
CA ILE A 343 3.95 7.96 13.46
C ILE A 343 5.33 8.37 12.96
N ALA A 344 6.01 7.44 12.27
CA ALA A 344 7.30 7.67 11.65
C ALA A 344 7.34 7.15 10.22
N GLY A 345 8.23 7.73 9.43
CA GLY A 345 8.38 7.48 8.01
C GLY A 345 9.82 7.60 7.55
N PRO A 346 10.22 6.91 6.47
CA PRO A 346 11.56 6.99 5.93
C PRO A 346 11.87 8.40 5.43
N TYR A 347 13.13 8.81 5.59
CA TYR A 347 13.65 9.99 4.93
C TYR A 347 13.97 9.65 3.46
N LEU A 348 13.48 10.45 2.52
CA LEU A 348 13.64 10.17 1.10
C LEU A 348 14.96 10.75 0.58
N ASP A 349 15.98 9.91 0.47
CA ASP A 349 17.29 10.29 -0.06
C ASP A 349 17.51 9.79 -1.50
N GLN A 350 18.78 9.73 -1.92
CA GLN A 350 19.17 9.26 -3.24
C GLN A 350 18.86 7.78 -3.50
N GLU A 351 18.74 6.92 -2.47
CA GLU A 351 18.28 5.53 -2.67
C GLU A 351 16.81 5.50 -3.06
N ALA A 352 15.98 6.34 -2.43
CA ALA A 352 14.58 6.48 -2.77
C ALA A 352 14.42 7.02 -4.21
N ARG A 353 15.29 7.94 -4.64
CA ARG A 353 15.34 8.42 -6.02
C ARG A 353 15.72 7.31 -7.00
N ARG A 354 16.76 6.52 -6.69
CA ARG A 354 17.20 5.39 -7.52
C ARG A 354 16.09 4.36 -7.73
N MET A 355 15.38 3.99 -6.66
CA MET A 355 14.23 3.08 -6.73
C MET A 355 13.14 3.61 -7.69
N LEU A 356 12.79 4.89 -7.58
CA LEU A 356 11.82 5.51 -8.47
C LEU A 356 12.31 5.55 -9.94
N ASP A 357 13.60 5.79 -10.17
CA ASP A 357 14.17 5.82 -11.52
C ASP A 357 14.28 4.42 -12.14
N ASP A 358 14.48 3.38 -11.34
CA ASP A 358 14.58 1.99 -11.78
C ASP A 358 13.27 1.45 -12.33
N LEU A 359 12.15 1.76 -11.67
CA LEU A 359 10.82 1.49 -12.22
C LEU A 359 10.65 2.10 -13.61
N LYS A 360 11.21 3.30 -13.81
CA LYS A 360 11.04 4.09 -15.03
C LYS A 360 11.99 3.73 -16.17
N ARG A 361 13.17 3.14 -15.90
CA ARG A 361 14.17 2.81 -16.95
C ARG A 361 13.73 1.66 -17.86
N LYS A 362 12.69 0.92 -17.47
CA LYS A 362 12.24 -0.32 -18.14
C LYS A 362 10.82 -0.20 -18.73
N ARG A 363 10.34 1.03 -18.97
CA ARG A 363 9.04 1.39 -19.58
C ARG A 363 9.20 1.88 -21.00
#